data_AF-K8YFD8-F1
#
_entry.id   AF-K8YFD8-F1
#
_cell.length_a   1.000
_cell.length_b   1.000
_cell.length_c   1.000
_cell.angle_alpha   90.00
_cell.angle_beta   90.00
_cell.angle_gamma   90.00
#
_symmetry.space_group_name_H-M   'P 1'
#
loop_
_entity.id
_entity.type
_entity.pdbx_description
1 polymer ?
#
loop_
_entity_poly.entity_id
_entity_poly.type
_entity_poly.pdbx_seq_one_letter_code
_entity_poly.pdbx_strand_id
1 'polypeptide(L)' 'MSTSERISFLRRKILFAKLYNKDGSKRSNFEIIQMLLTRCAVQDVFIQDQKLEIEFDAWQNEQIIKENLEFEN' A
#
# COMPACT_ATOMS: atom_id res chain seq x y z
N MET A 1 1.72 27.60 3.56
CA MET A 1 1.65 26.15 3.83
C MET A 1 3.01 25.54 3.55
N SER A 2 3.66 25.01 4.58
CA SER A 2 4.98 24.38 4.51
C SER A 2 4.93 23.01 3.82
N THR A 3 6.09 22.48 3.44
CA THR A 3 6.23 21.13 2.88
C THR A 3 5.70 20.06 3.84
N SER A 4 5.96 20.21 5.15
CA SER A 4 5.47 19.28 6.17
C SER A 4 3.94 19.27 6.27
N GLU A 5 3.31 20.44 6.19
CA GLU A 5 1.85 20.56 6.18
C GLU A 5 1.23 19.92 4.92
N ARG A 6 1.87 20.12 3.75
CA ARG A 6 1.45 19.49 2.49
C ARG A 6 1.50 17.97 2.57
N ILE A 7 2.60 17.42 3.09
CA ILE A 7 2.77 15.96 3.28
C ILE A 7 1.70 15.42 4.23
N SER A 8 1.50 16.09 5.37
CA SER A 8 0.51 15.68 6.38
C SER A 8 -0.91 15.70 5.82
N PHE A 9 -1.26 16.74 5.06
CA PHE A 9 -2.55 16.84 4.39
C PHE A 9 -2.76 15.71 3.37
N LEU A 10 -1.75 15.43 2.55
CA LEU A 10 -1.79 14.36 1.55
C LEU A 10 -2.00 13.00 2.21
N ARG A 11 -1.24 12.70 3.26
CA ARG A 11 -1.38 11.46 4.06
C ARG A 11 -2.81 11.31 4.59
N ARG A 12 -3.41 12.39 5.09
CA ARG A 12 -4.80 12.38 5.59
C ARG A 12 -5.81 12.14 4.48
N LYS A 13 -5.61 12.73 3.30
CA LYS A 13 -6.46 12.49 2.12
C LYS A 13 -6.37 11.05 1.65
N ILE A 14 -5.18 10.46 1.63
CA ILE A 14 -4.98 9.05 1.29
C ILE A 14 -5.68 8.15 2.30
N LEU A 15 -5.59 8.46 3.60
CA LEU A 15 -6.29 7.70 4.64
C LEU A 15 -7.82 7.75 4.44
N PHE A 16 -8.39 8.92 4.20
CA PHE A 16 -9.82 9.03 3.93
C PHE A 16 -10.23 8.30 2.65
N ALA A 17 -9.43 8.41 1.59
CA ALA A 17 -9.66 7.69 0.35
C ALA A 17 -9.56 6.16 0.49
N LYS A 18 -8.94 5.64 1.56
CA LYS A 18 -8.91 4.21 1.91
C LYS A 18 -10.12 3.77 2.76
N LEU A 19 -10.60 4.66 3.63
CA LEU A 19 -11.65 4.33 4.62
C LEU A 19 -13.07 4.68 4.16
N TYR A 20 -13.22 5.62 3.24
CA TYR A 20 -14.52 6.16 2.84
C TYR A 20 -14.73 6.12 1.32
N ASN A 21 -15.97 5.90 0.93
CA ASN A 21 -16.45 6.05 -0.42
C ASN A 21 -16.59 7.54 -0.80
N LYS A 22 -16.78 7.82 -2.09
CA LYS A 22 -16.83 9.21 -2.60
C LYS A 22 -18.03 10.00 -2.06
N ASP A 23 -19.09 9.29 -1.68
CA ASP A 23 -20.29 9.82 -1.02
C ASP A 23 -20.08 10.11 0.49
N GLY A 24 -18.90 9.78 1.03
CA GLY A 24 -18.58 9.94 2.44
C GLY A 24 -19.03 8.77 3.32
N SER A 25 -19.62 7.71 2.77
CA SER A 25 -19.94 6.50 3.52
C SER A 25 -18.67 5.73 3.89
N LYS A 26 -18.65 5.11 5.07
CA LYS A 26 -17.51 4.27 5.50
C LYS A 26 -17.52 2.97 4.70
N ARG A 27 -16.37 2.58 4.17
CA ARG A 27 -16.23 1.29 3.49
C ARG A 27 -16.42 0.13 4.46
N SER A 28 -17.15 -0.87 3.99
CA SER A 28 -17.24 -2.18 4.60
C SER A 28 -15.91 -2.92 4.49
N ASN A 29 -15.72 -3.92 5.36
CA ASN A 29 -14.56 -4.80 5.29
C ASN A 29 -14.43 -5.49 3.93
N PHE A 30 -15.57 -5.85 3.31
CA PHE A 30 -15.59 -6.46 1.98
C PHE A 30 -15.04 -5.51 0.90
N GLU A 31 -15.50 -4.25 0.88
CA GLU A 31 -14.98 -3.25 -0.06
C GLU A 31 -13.49 -2.96 0.15
N ILE A 32 -13.04 -2.93 1.40
CA ILE A 32 -11.62 -2.77 1.73
C ILE A 32 -10.80 -3.95 1.17
N ILE A 33 -11.25 -5.19 1.41
CA ILE A 33 -10.60 -6.39 0.90
C ILE A 33 -10.55 -6.37 -0.64
N GLN A 34 -11.66 -6.05 -1.31
CA GLN A 34 -11.71 -5.97 -2.77
C GLN A 34 -10.74 -4.92 -3.33
N MET A 35 -10.65 -3.74 -2.71
CA MET A 35 -9.70 -2.70 -3.10
C MET A 35 -8.25 -3.17 -2.92
N LEU A 36 -7.94 -3.88 -1.84
CA LEU A 36 -6.61 -4.42 -1.58
C LEU A 36 -6.24 -5.49 -2.62
N LEU A 37 -7.14 -6.44 -2.88
CA LEU A 37 -6.94 -7.48 -3.89
C LEU A 37 -6.74 -6.88 -5.29
N THR A 38 -7.52 -5.86 -5.64
CA THR A 38 -7.35 -5.13 -6.92
C THR A 38 -5.97 -4.49 -7.01
N ARG A 39 -5.49 -3.87 -5.92
CA ARG A 39 -4.14 -3.29 -5.89
C ARG A 39 -3.07 -4.37 -6.07
N CYS A 40 -3.18 -5.50 -5.40
CA CYS A 40 -2.25 -6.62 -5.57
C CYS A 40 -2.24 -7.10 -7.02
N ALA A 41 -3.40 -7.35 -7.61
CA ALA A 41 -3.49 -7.80 -9.00
C ALA A 41 -2.85 -6.80 -10.00
N VAL A 42 -3.07 -5.50 -9.82
CA VAL A 42 -2.41 -4.47 -10.66
C VAL A 42 -0.89 -4.48 -10.49
N GLN A 43 -0.43 -4.63 -9.25
CA GLN A 43 1.00 -4.71 -8.96
C GLN A 43 1.64 -5.96 -9.56
N ASP A 44 0.98 -7.12 -9.43
CA ASP A 44 1.45 -8.40 -9.98
C ASP A 44 1.57 -8.32 -11.51
N VAL A 45 0.55 -7.78 -12.19
CA VAL A 45 0.58 -7.56 -13.64
C VAL A 45 1.74 -6.64 -14.03
N PHE A 46 1.96 -5.55 -13.31
CA PHE A 46 3.07 -4.65 -13.59
C PHE A 46 4.43 -5.34 -13.43
N ILE A 47 4.62 -6.12 -12.38
CA ILE A 47 5.86 -6.87 -12.13
C ILE A 47 6.10 -7.85 -13.29
N GLN A 48 5.07 -8.58 -13.71
CA GLN A 48 5.15 -9.53 -14.83
C GLN A 48 5.45 -8.83 -16.16
N ASP A 49 4.77 -7.72 -16.47
CA ASP A 49 4.98 -6.96 -17.69
C ASP A 49 6.41 -6.41 -17.79
N GLN A 50 6.99 -6.03 -16.65
CA GLN A 50 8.37 -5.53 -16.57
C GLN A 50 9.42 -6.64 -16.36
N LYS A 51 8.99 -7.90 -16.19
CA LYS A 51 9.84 -9.07 -15.90
C LYS A 51 10.71 -8.87 -14.65
N LEU A 52 10.10 -8.33 -13.59
CA LEU A 52 10.77 -7.98 -12.33
C LEU A 52 10.55 -9.00 -11.21
N GLU A 53 10.04 -10.20 -11.51
CA GLU A 53 9.65 -11.19 -10.50
C GLU A 53 10.83 -11.55 -9.58
N ILE A 54 12.02 -11.74 -10.15
CA ILE A 54 13.21 -12.14 -9.39
C ILE A 54 13.67 -11.00 -8.47
N GLU A 55 13.77 -9.78 -8.99
CA GLU A 55 14.15 -8.60 -8.22
C GLU A 55 13.15 -8.29 -7.11
N PHE A 56 11.85 -8.45 -7.41
CA PHE A 56 10.79 -8.23 -6.45
C PHE A 56 10.85 -9.27 -5.32
N ASP A 57 11.02 -10.55 -5.64
CA ASP A 57 11.17 -11.62 -4.64
C ASP A 57 12.41 -11.41 -3.75
N ALA A 58 13.54 -11.02 -4.35
CA ALA A 58 14.76 -10.71 -3.60
C ALA A 58 14.53 -9.53 -2.64
N TRP A 59 13.95 -8.44 -3.14
CA TRP A 59 13.61 -7.27 -2.32
C TRP A 59 12.62 -7.59 -1.20
N GLN A 60 11.59 -8.41 -1.47
CA GLN A 60 10.60 -8.81 -0.47
C GLN A 60 11.25 -9.60 0.67
N ASN A 61 12.16 -10.53 0.35
CA ASN A 61 12.92 -11.26 1.37
C ASN A 61 13.78 -10.34 2.24
N GLU A 62 14.43 -9.34 1.65
CA GLU A 62 15.19 -8.34 2.41
C GLU A 62 14.32 -7.55 3.39
N GLN A 63 13.10 -7.17 2.98
CA GLN A 63 12.17 -6.46 3.88
C GLN A 63 11.73 -7.36 5.05
N ILE A 64 11.40 -8.62 4.80
CA ILE A 64 11.00 -9.58 5.85
C ILE A 64 12.12 -9.75 6.87
N ILE A 65 13.37 -9.92 6.41
CA ILE A 65 14.53 -10.04 7.30
C ILE A 65 14.68 -8.79 8.16
N LYS A 66 14.56 -7.61 7.54
CA LYS A 66 14.69 -6.33 8.25
C LYS A 66 13.61 -6.16 9.33
N GLU A 67 12.34 -6.44 9.00
CA GLU A 67 11.24 -6.36 9.96
C GLU A 67 11.47 -7.30 11.15
N ASN A 68 11.88 -8.56 10.90
CA ASN A 68 12.17 -9.51 11.96
C ASN A 68 13.30 -9.03 12.90
N LEU A 69 14.36 -8.44 12.34
CA LEU A 69 15.46 -7.87 13.13
C LEU A 69 15.02 -6.65 13.96
N GLU A 70 14.05 -5.86 13.48
CA GLU A 70 13.46 -4.75 14.23
C GLU A 70 12.57 -5.25 15.39
N PHE A 71 11.99 -6.45 15.31
CA PHE A 71 11.21 -7.07 16.38
C PHE A 71 12.06 -7.79 17.45
N GLU A 72 13.29 -8.17 17.13
CA GLU A 72 14.22 -8.83 18.05
C GLU A 72 15.00 -7.87 18.96
N ASN A 73 14.97 -6.55 18.68
CA ASN A 73 15.64 -5.49 19.45
C ASN A 73 14.67 -4.69 20.32
#